data_AF-A0A152A3D4-F1
#
_entry.id   AF-A0A152A3D4-F1
#
_cell.length_a   1.000
_cell.length_b   1.000
_cell.length_c   1.000
_cell.angle_alpha   90.00
_cell.angle_beta   90.00
_cell.angle_gamma   90.00
#
_symmetry.space_group_name_H-M   'P 1'
#
loop_
_entity.id
_entity.type
_entity.pdbx_description
1 polymer ?
#
loop_
_entity_poly.entity_id
_entity_poly.type
_entity_poly.pdbx_seq_one_letter_code
_entity_poly.pdbx_strand_id
1 'polypeptide(L)'
;MNHLIKQSLSRGIRCINYKSNISAFSLSSQIQVSSKNNILVNSKNDRITLSEMNYTLSQKKIQKIKIQRDQQAKVAKEEKERTFAEVNKISIDNLTLQDALVNLKEKFEKFHMVAPKLLITLFKKVRTVEELREVLQFYKTLKINNERYFNPGFVQILYYAFKRTKSLQLFAEMIIDSKTFQIFPKPNVVTKTITYIIKEHQDHQLAINLLLNYQTKVEINSYANISTLICELLIKEKEPLSILYPFFQNLPRPLDIGKVAIKYILRDAMVRGTAKEALQSLSKHIIASQTEEPFDSHTQATIIAAKIIGCPVESRFDQSITSQMTKSPEIAPLIIEQIQKASQNSIPETNSKDKIKQSIQDYYTKNTPAELQSLLSSN
;
A
#
# COMPACT_ATOMS: atom_id res chain seq x y z
N MET A 1 -36.20 -7.44 -12.52
CA MET A 1 -36.41 -6.79 -11.21
C MET A 1 -35.04 -6.38 -10.63
N ASN A 2 -34.27 -5.62 -11.42
CA ASN A 2 -32.89 -5.22 -11.15
C ASN A 2 -32.80 -3.73 -11.48
N HIS A 3 -32.98 -2.87 -10.48
CA HIS A 3 -32.57 -1.45 -10.51
C HIS A 3 -33.05 -0.82 -9.20
N LEU A 4 -32.16 -0.74 -8.22
CA LEU A 4 -32.14 0.23 -7.11
C LEU A 4 -31.14 -0.32 -6.08
N ILE A 5 -29.92 0.22 -6.12
CA ILE A 5 -28.91 0.40 -5.05
C ILE A 5 -27.59 0.67 -5.81
N LYS A 6 -27.57 1.80 -6.51
CA LYS A 6 -26.37 2.47 -7.04
C LYS A 6 -26.62 3.97 -6.94
N GLN A 7 -26.82 4.47 -5.73
CA GLN A 7 -26.95 5.91 -5.50
C GLN A 7 -26.73 6.23 -4.01
N SER A 8 -25.47 6.36 -3.62
CA SER A 8 -25.01 7.35 -2.63
C SER A 8 -23.51 7.17 -2.45
N LEU A 9 -22.69 7.88 -3.25
CA LEU A 9 -21.29 8.27 -2.97
C LEU A 9 -20.71 8.92 -4.23
N SER A 10 -21.37 9.96 -4.76
CA SER A 10 -20.85 10.72 -5.89
C SER A 10 -21.38 12.16 -5.87
N ARG A 11 -20.84 13.00 -4.98
CA ARG A 11 -20.86 14.46 -5.14
C ARG A 11 -19.60 15.06 -4.50
N GLY A 12 -18.80 15.75 -5.32
CA GLY A 12 -17.79 16.69 -4.81
C GLY A 12 -16.37 16.56 -5.38
N ILE A 13 -16.19 16.46 -6.70
CA ILE A 13 -14.93 16.92 -7.33
C ILE A 13 -15.07 18.41 -7.58
N ARG A 14 -14.21 19.22 -6.92
CA ARG A 14 -13.76 20.50 -7.46
C ARG A 14 -12.25 20.62 -7.23
N CYS A 15 -11.55 20.87 -8.33
CA CYS A 15 -10.13 21.13 -8.42
C CYS A 15 -9.73 22.37 -7.62
N ILE A 16 -8.61 22.29 -6.88
CA ILE A 16 -7.79 23.46 -6.57
C ILE A 16 -6.32 23.04 -6.76
N ASN A 17 -5.70 23.69 -7.75
CA ASN A 17 -4.25 23.73 -7.96
C ASN A 17 -3.55 24.32 -6.74
N TYR A 18 -2.48 23.69 -6.25
CA TYR A 18 -1.43 24.43 -5.56
C TYR A 18 -0.04 23.99 -6.04
N LYS A 19 0.63 24.97 -6.66
CA LYS A 19 2.06 24.99 -6.93
C LYS A 19 2.83 24.91 -5.61
N SER A 20 3.92 24.15 -5.68
CA SER A 20 5.14 24.23 -4.87
C SER A 20 5.35 25.54 -4.10
N ASN A 21 5.61 25.44 -2.81
CA ASN A 21 6.70 26.17 -2.17
C ASN A 21 7.17 25.46 -0.90
N ILE A 22 8.42 25.04 -0.95
CA ILE A 22 9.24 24.59 0.16
C ILE A 22 9.64 25.85 0.94
N SER A 23 9.29 25.93 2.23
CA SER A 23 10.05 26.71 3.20
C SER A 23 9.80 26.24 4.63
N ALA A 24 10.90 25.80 5.25
CA ALA A 24 11.22 25.83 6.68
C ALA A 24 10.10 25.51 7.70
N PHE A 25 10.16 24.29 8.23
CA PHE A 25 9.68 23.97 9.57
C PHE A 25 10.43 24.82 10.60
N SER A 26 9.70 25.67 11.34
CA SER A 26 10.08 26.01 12.72
C SER A 26 8.87 25.78 13.62
N LEU A 27 9.09 24.99 14.68
CA LEU A 27 8.10 24.71 15.70
C LEU A 27 7.74 26.00 16.46
N SER A 28 6.45 26.33 16.51
CA SER A 28 5.86 26.81 17.77
C SER A 28 4.36 26.54 17.79
N SER A 29 3.99 25.72 18.76
CA SER A 29 2.66 25.40 19.21
C SER A 29 1.85 26.63 19.62
N GLN A 30 0.66 26.84 19.04
CA GLN A 30 -0.39 27.61 19.71
C GLN A 30 -1.79 27.01 19.50
N ILE A 31 -2.40 26.75 20.65
CA ILE A 31 -3.76 26.33 20.91
C ILE A 31 -4.70 27.47 20.49
N GLN A 32 -5.61 27.22 19.55
CA GLN A 32 -6.77 28.09 19.34
C GLN A 32 -7.86 27.72 20.36
N VAL A 33 -8.07 28.59 21.35
CA VAL A 33 -9.36 28.68 22.05
C VAL A 33 -10.18 29.73 21.29
N SER A 34 -11.30 29.29 20.72
CA SER A 34 -12.26 30.19 20.08
C SER A 34 -12.87 31.12 21.13
N SER A 35 -12.83 32.42 20.89
CA SER A 35 -13.82 33.32 21.46
C SER A 35 -14.52 34.04 20.32
N LYS A 36 -15.82 33.80 20.21
CA LYS A 36 -16.73 34.62 19.43
C LYS A 36 -16.61 36.06 19.91
N ASN A 37 -16.27 36.98 19.01
CA ASN A 37 -16.84 38.32 18.99
C ASN A 37 -16.64 38.89 17.59
N ASN A 38 -17.77 39.18 16.94
CA ASN A 38 -17.83 39.89 15.67
C ASN A 38 -17.17 41.26 15.83
N ILE A 39 -16.23 41.61 14.96
CA ILE A 39 -15.99 43.02 14.59
C ILE A 39 -15.82 43.07 13.08
N LEU A 40 -16.84 43.63 12.42
CA LEU A 40 -16.76 44.12 11.05
C LEU A 40 -16.18 45.54 11.08
N VAL A 41 -15.20 45.72 10.18
CA VAL A 41 -14.41 46.91 9.78
C VAL A 41 -15.18 48.24 9.74
N ASN A 42 -14.59 49.39 10.18
CA ASN A 42 -14.20 50.46 9.23
C ASN A 42 -13.34 51.63 9.76
N SER A 43 -12.54 52.12 8.80
CA SER A 43 -11.73 53.32 8.60
C SER A 43 -11.62 54.48 9.61
N LYS A 44 -10.37 55.00 9.63
CA LYS A 44 -9.89 56.38 9.87
C LYS A 44 -9.94 56.91 11.31
N ASN A 45 -8.73 57.16 11.82
CA ASN A 45 -8.37 58.03 12.94
C ASN A 45 -9.33 58.03 14.12
N ASP A 46 -9.01 57.26 15.15
CA ASP A 46 -8.86 57.80 16.50
C ASP A 46 -8.15 56.79 17.40
N ARG A 47 -7.39 57.32 18.37
CA ARG A 47 -6.64 56.55 19.37
C ARG A 47 -7.55 55.51 20.02
N ILE A 48 -7.22 54.24 19.86
CA ILE A 48 -7.72 53.20 20.75
C ILE A 48 -6.94 53.35 22.06
N THR A 49 -7.50 54.12 22.98
CA THR A 49 -7.25 53.90 24.40
C THR A 49 -7.77 52.51 24.71
N LEU A 50 -6.86 51.53 24.74
CA LEU A 50 -7.09 50.29 25.46
C LEU A 50 -7.33 50.71 26.91
N SER A 51 -8.60 50.74 27.33
CA SER A 51 -8.92 50.63 28.75
C SER A 51 -8.40 49.26 29.16
N GLU A 52 -7.17 49.20 29.65
CA GLU A 52 -6.67 48.08 30.43
C GLU A 52 -7.57 47.95 31.65
N MET A 53 -8.65 47.17 31.51
CA MET A 53 -9.27 46.56 32.68
C MET A 53 -8.26 45.57 33.22
N ASN A 54 -7.36 46.06 34.07
CA ASN A 54 -6.44 45.29 34.88
C ASN A 54 -7.25 44.48 35.90
N TYR A 55 -7.89 43.40 35.46
CA TYR A 55 -8.32 42.33 36.35
C TYR A 55 -7.10 41.52 36.76
N THR A 56 -6.31 42.07 37.67
CA THR A 56 -5.34 41.29 38.44
C THR A 56 -6.13 40.40 39.40
N LEU A 57 -6.48 39.18 38.94
CA LEU A 57 -6.85 38.11 39.86
C LEU A 57 -5.71 38.00 40.88
N SER A 58 -6.03 38.21 42.17
CA SER A 58 -5.00 38.18 43.21
C SER A 58 -4.18 36.89 43.13
N GLN A 59 -2.88 36.95 43.41
CA GLN A 59 -1.99 35.78 43.36
C GLN A 59 -2.57 34.59 44.14
N LYS A 60 -3.31 34.84 45.23
CA LYS A 60 -4.05 33.84 46.00
C LYS A 60 -5.18 33.17 45.19
N LYS A 61 -5.94 33.91 44.37
CA LYS A 61 -6.96 33.34 43.47
C LYS A 61 -6.34 32.52 42.34
N ILE A 62 -5.21 32.97 41.77
CA ILE A 62 -4.48 32.22 40.72
C ILE A 62 -3.91 30.91 41.30
N GLN A 63 -3.32 30.95 42.49
CA GLN A 63 -2.84 29.74 43.18
C GLN A 63 -3.99 28.77 43.50
N LYS A 64 -5.15 29.27 43.95
CA LYS A 64 -6.33 28.43 44.22
C LYS A 64 -6.86 27.75 42.94
N ILE A 65 -6.89 28.46 41.82
CA ILE A 65 -7.28 27.89 40.51
C ILE A 65 -6.27 26.84 40.05
N LYS A 66 -4.96 27.09 40.23
CA LYS A 66 -3.91 26.12 39.89
C LYS A 66 -4.02 24.84 40.73
N ILE A 67 -4.18 24.97 42.05
CA ILE A 67 -4.37 23.83 42.96
C ILE A 67 -5.63 23.03 42.59
N GLN A 68 -6.74 23.69 42.25
CA GLN A 68 -7.95 23.01 41.80
C GLN A 68 -7.74 22.26 40.48
N ARG A 69 -7.02 22.84 39.50
CA ARG A 69 -6.69 22.17 38.25
C ARG A 69 -5.76 20.98 38.46
N ASP A 70 -4.73 21.14 39.29
CA ASP A 70 -3.77 20.08 39.59
C ASP A 70 -4.44 18.93 40.36
N GLN A 71 -5.38 19.24 41.25
CA GLN A 71 -6.15 18.24 41.99
C GLN A 71 -7.19 17.52 41.11
N GLN A 72 -7.88 18.24 40.22
CA GLN A 72 -8.75 17.63 39.21
C GLN A 72 -7.96 16.75 38.25
N ALA A 73 -6.77 17.18 37.82
CA ALA A 73 -5.88 16.39 36.97
C ALA A 73 -5.37 15.13 37.69
N LYS A 74 -5.08 15.23 38.99
CA LYS A 74 -4.66 14.09 39.82
C LYS A 74 -5.79 13.07 39.99
N VAL A 75 -7.00 13.50 40.34
CA VAL A 75 -8.17 12.61 40.46
C VAL A 75 -8.51 11.97 39.11
N ALA A 76 -8.53 12.74 38.02
CA ALA A 76 -8.77 12.20 36.69
C ALA A 76 -7.67 11.20 36.25
N LYS A 77 -6.42 11.39 36.67
CA LYS A 77 -5.33 10.45 36.43
C LYS A 77 -5.53 9.16 37.23
N GLU A 78 -5.84 9.26 38.53
CA GLU A 78 -6.09 8.11 39.41
C GLU A 78 -7.32 7.31 38.96
N GLU A 79 -8.40 7.97 38.52
CA GLU A 79 -9.59 7.30 37.95
C GLU A 79 -9.27 6.59 36.63
N LYS A 80 -8.48 7.20 35.74
CA LYS A 80 -8.02 6.55 34.51
C LYS A 80 -7.13 5.34 34.80
N GLU A 81 -6.25 5.45 35.78
CA GLU A 81 -5.37 4.35 36.21
C GLU A 81 -6.17 3.20 36.84
N ARG A 82 -7.18 3.49 37.68
CA ARG A 82 -8.10 2.48 38.22
C ARG A 82 -8.92 1.80 37.12
N THR A 83 -9.52 2.58 36.23
CA THR A 83 -10.30 2.05 35.10
C THR A 83 -9.41 1.18 34.20
N PHE A 84 -8.18 1.61 33.91
CA PHE A 84 -7.20 0.83 33.15
C PHE A 84 -6.82 -0.49 33.86
N ALA A 85 -6.60 -0.46 35.17
CA ALA A 85 -6.30 -1.64 35.95
C ALA A 85 -7.47 -2.64 35.96
N GLU A 86 -8.71 -2.17 36.11
CA GLU A 86 -9.91 -3.02 36.11
C GLU A 86 -10.21 -3.62 34.74
N VAL A 87 -10.13 -2.83 33.66
CA VAL A 87 -10.32 -3.31 32.29
C VAL A 87 -9.28 -4.40 31.93
N ASN A 88 -8.09 -4.36 32.53
CA ASN A 88 -7.03 -5.33 32.27
C ASN A 88 -7.09 -6.62 33.09
N LYS A 89 -7.87 -6.70 34.17
CA LYS A 89 -7.93 -7.85 35.09
C LYS A 89 -8.69 -9.07 34.56
N ILE A 90 -9.58 -8.89 33.60
CA ILE A 90 -10.49 -9.95 33.18
C ILE A 90 -9.91 -10.69 31.97
N SER A 91 -9.69 -12.01 32.12
CA SER A 91 -9.37 -12.88 30.98
C SER A 91 -10.65 -13.38 30.32
N ILE A 92 -10.66 -13.40 28.99
CA ILE A 92 -11.71 -14.02 28.17
C ILE A 92 -11.14 -15.21 27.37
N ASP A 93 -9.94 -15.68 27.72
CA ASP A 93 -9.19 -16.64 26.90
C ASP A 93 -9.87 -18.01 26.89
N ASN A 94 -10.53 -18.39 27.99
CA ASN A 94 -11.21 -19.68 28.14
C ASN A 94 -12.70 -19.65 27.74
N LEU A 95 -13.24 -18.49 27.38
CA LEU A 95 -14.65 -18.35 27.01
C LEU A 95 -14.91 -18.76 25.55
N THR A 96 -16.15 -19.13 25.22
CA THR A 96 -16.57 -19.24 23.81
C THR A 96 -16.54 -17.86 23.14
N LEU A 97 -16.65 -17.79 21.81
CA LEU A 97 -16.70 -16.49 21.12
C LEU A 97 -17.90 -15.67 21.58
N GLN A 98 -19.08 -16.30 21.71
CA GLN A 98 -20.31 -15.62 22.10
C GLN A 98 -20.23 -15.12 23.55
N ASP A 99 -19.79 -15.97 24.48
CA ASP A 99 -19.65 -15.56 25.89
C ASP A 99 -18.61 -14.45 26.04
N ALA A 100 -17.49 -14.53 25.31
CA ALA A 100 -16.48 -13.49 25.29
C ALA A 100 -17.02 -12.17 24.73
N LEU A 101 -17.86 -12.22 23.69
CA LEU A 101 -18.46 -11.05 23.08
C LEU A 101 -19.46 -10.36 24.02
N VAL A 102 -20.34 -11.14 24.67
CA VAL A 102 -21.28 -10.64 25.68
C VAL A 102 -20.52 -9.98 26.83
N ASN A 103 -19.51 -10.67 27.39
CA ASN A 103 -18.66 -10.13 28.45
C ASN A 103 -17.96 -8.81 28.06
N LEU A 104 -17.58 -8.66 26.79
CA LEU A 104 -16.94 -7.42 26.34
C LEU A 104 -17.95 -6.30 26.06
N LYS A 105 -19.16 -6.61 25.60
CA LYS A 105 -20.25 -5.63 25.48
C LYS A 105 -20.61 -5.04 26.84
N GLU A 106 -20.85 -5.89 27.84
CA GLU A 106 -21.15 -5.45 29.22
C GLU A 106 -20.04 -4.58 29.81
N LYS A 107 -18.77 -4.91 29.55
CA LYS A 107 -17.64 -4.07 29.96
C LYS A 107 -17.59 -2.74 29.23
N PHE A 108 -17.88 -2.74 27.93
CA PHE A 108 -17.91 -1.51 27.16
C PHE A 108 -19.05 -0.60 27.65
N GLU A 109 -20.20 -1.15 28.05
CA GLU A 109 -21.27 -0.40 28.68
C GLU A 109 -20.84 0.18 30.03
N LYS A 110 -20.11 -0.59 30.85
CA LYS A 110 -19.68 -0.16 32.19
C LYS A 110 -18.53 0.85 32.19
N PHE A 111 -17.53 0.65 31.32
CA PHE A 111 -16.26 1.39 31.35
C PHE A 111 -16.01 2.25 30.12
N HIS A 112 -16.86 2.15 29.09
CA HIS A 112 -16.71 2.83 27.79
C HIS A 112 -15.35 2.61 27.12
N MET A 113 -14.66 1.53 27.49
CA MET A 113 -13.33 1.19 27.00
C MET A 113 -13.13 -0.32 26.98
N VAL A 114 -12.47 -0.81 25.93
CA VAL A 114 -12.02 -2.20 25.80
C VAL A 114 -10.52 -2.19 25.53
N ALA A 115 -9.77 -3.00 26.27
CA ALA A 115 -8.33 -3.15 26.03
C ALA A 115 -8.07 -3.86 24.67
N PRO A 116 -7.10 -3.41 23.87
CA PRO A 116 -6.79 -4.02 22.57
C PRO A 116 -6.54 -5.52 22.63
N LYS A 117 -5.89 -6.00 23.71
CA LYS A 117 -5.61 -7.42 23.93
C LYS A 117 -6.88 -8.28 23.94
N LEU A 118 -7.97 -7.78 24.52
CA LEU A 118 -9.23 -8.50 24.65
C LEU A 118 -9.94 -8.58 23.30
N LEU A 119 -9.95 -7.47 22.56
CA LEU A 119 -10.49 -7.46 21.22
C LEU A 119 -9.70 -8.39 20.28
N ILE A 120 -8.37 -8.44 20.39
CA ILE A 120 -7.55 -9.40 19.66
C ILE A 120 -7.87 -10.85 20.04
N THR A 121 -8.14 -11.14 21.32
CA THR A 121 -8.60 -12.46 21.73
C THR A 121 -9.94 -12.83 21.06
N LEU A 122 -10.88 -11.89 20.88
CA LEU A 122 -12.09 -12.15 20.08
C LEU A 122 -11.74 -12.55 18.64
N PHE A 123 -10.90 -11.76 17.95
CA PHE A 123 -10.50 -12.08 16.58
C PHE A 123 -9.76 -13.42 16.46
N LYS A 124 -9.00 -13.85 17.48
CA LYS A 124 -8.38 -15.18 17.51
C LYS A 124 -9.42 -16.31 17.52
N LYS A 125 -10.54 -16.09 18.21
CA LYS A 125 -11.62 -17.07 18.38
C LYS A 125 -12.47 -17.26 17.14
N VAL A 126 -12.54 -16.27 16.25
CA VAL A 126 -13.30 -16.31 14.98
C VAL A 126 -12.91 -17.52 14.13
N ARG A 127 -13.92 -18.27 13.68
CA ARG A 127 -13.85 -19.43 12.79
C ARG A 127 -14.70 -19.24 11.54
N THR A 128 -15.82 -18.54 11.60
CA THR A 128 -16.72 -18.30 10.45
C THR A 128 -16.78 -16.83 10.02
N VAL A 129 -17.35 -16.58 8.84
CA VAL A 129 -17.54 -15.21 8.32
C VAL A 129 -18.60 -14.46 9.13
N GLU A 130 -19.61 -15.17 9.62
CA GLU A 130 -20.69 -14.64 10.46
C GLU A 130 -20.12 -14.15 11.80
N GLU A 131 -19.30 -14.97 12.47
CA GLU A 131 -18.60 -14.57 13.69
C GLU A 131 -17.69 -13.37 13.47
N LEU A 132 -16.99 -13.32 12.33
CA LEU A 132 -16.17 -12.17 11.97
C LEU A 132 -17.02 -10.90 11.86
N ARG A 133 -18.19 -10.97 11.22
CA ARG A 133 -19.11 -9.82 11.08
C ARG A 133 -19.62 -9.34 12.43
N GLU A 134 -19.97 -10.24 13.34
CA GLU A 134 -20.40 -9.89 14.70
C GLU A 134 -19.30 -9.17 15.49
N VAL A 135 -18.07 -9.70 15.44
CA VAL A 135 -16.92 -9.07 16.09
C VAL A 135 -16.62 -7.69 15.47
N LEU A 136 -16.75 -7.56 14.15
CA LEU A 136 -16.57 -6.28 13.47
C LEU A 136 -17.66 -5.26 13.78
N GLN A 137 -18.90 -5.69 13.94
CA GLN A 137 -20.00 -4.82 14.35
C GLN A 137 -19.73 -4.28 15.74
N PHE A 138 -19.31 -5.13 16.68
CA PHE A 138 -18.89 -4.68 18.01
C PHE A 138 -17.67 -3.77 17.96
N TYR A 139 -16.67 -4.07 17.12
CA TYR A 139 -15.52 -3.19 16.94
C TYR A 139 -15.94 -1.77 16.51
N LYS A 140 -16.86 -1.65 15.56
CA LYS A 140 -17.40 -0.35 15.11
C LYS A 140 -18.08 0.43 16.23
N THR A 141 -18.75 -0.24 17.17
CA THR A 141 -19.40 0.44 18.31
C THR A 141 -18.40 1.07 19.28
N LEU A 142 -17.15 0.59 19.31
CA LEU A 142 -16.11 1.12 20.19
C LEU A 142 -15.64 2.52 19.80
N LYS A 143 -15.89 2.97 18.56
CA LYS A 143 -15.50 4.31 18.04
C LYS A 143 -14.05 4.69 18.43
N ILE A 144 -13.13 3.76 18.19
CA ILE A 144 -11.73 3.91 18.59
C ILE A 144 -11.07 5.03 17.77
N ASN A 145 -10.68 6.09 18.47
CA ASN A 145 -10.04 7.26 17.86
C ASN A 145 -8.50 7.30 18.06
N ASN A 146 -7.90 6.18 18.50
CA ASN A 146 -6.46 6.09 18.75
C ASN A 146 -5.74 5.30 17.64
N GLU A 147 -4.90 5.98 16.88
CA GLU A 147 -4.17 5.40 15.73
C GLU A 147 -3.22 4.27 16.13
N ARG A 148 -2.84 4.22 17.40
CA ARG A 148 -1.97 3.18 17.98
C ARG A 148 -2.73 2.15 18.80
N TYR A 149 -4.06 2.09 18.65
CA TYR A 149 -4.88 1.14 19.40
C TYR A 149 -4.42 -0.30 19.15
N PHE A 150 -4.16 -0.66 17.89
CA PHE A 150 -3.49 -1.91 17.55
C PHE A 150 -2.01 -1.67 17.30
N ASN A 151 -1.16 -2.37 18.06
CA ASN A 151 0.24 -2.49 17.71
C ASN A 151 0.41 -3.37 16.45
N PRO A 152 1.55 -3.30 15.75
CA PRO A 152 1.77 -4.09 14.54
C PRO A 152 1.64 -5.61 14.70
N GLY A 153 1.94 -6.15 15.89
CA GLY A 153 1.77 -7.58 16.19
C GLY A 153 0.30 -8.00 16.25
N PHE A 154 -0.56 -7.12 16.76
CA PHE A 154 -2.01 -7.32 16.79
C PHE A 154 -2.63 -7.26 15.40
N VAL A 155 -2.14 -6.38 14.53
CA VAL A 155 -2.61 -6.33 13.12
C VAL A 155 -2.32 -7.63 12.38
N GLN A 156 -1.21 -8.30 12.68
CA GLN A 156 -0.93 -9.61 12.10
C GLN A 156 -1.94 -10.69 12.53
N ILE A 157 -2.44 -10.62 13.76
CA ILE A 157 -3.48 -11.53 14.26
C ILE A 157 -4.81 -11.25 13.58
N LEU A 158 -5.17 -9.97 13.40
CA LEU A 158 -6.35 -9.57 12.61
C LEU A 158 -6.27 -10.19 11.22
N TYR A 159 -5.16 -9.95 10.50
CA TYR A 159 -4.94 -10.53 9.17
C TYR A 159 -5.21 -12.04 9.12
N TYR A 160 -4.74 -12.82 10.12
CA TYR A 160 -4.99 -14.27 10.14
C TYR A 160 -6.45 -14.64 10.40
N ALA A 161 -7.21 -13.84 11.14
CA ALA A 161 -8.64 -14.03 11.30
C ALA A 161 -9.39 -13.86 9.96
N PHE A 162 -9.06 -12.80 9.20
CA PHE A 162 -9.60 -12.58 7.86
C PHE A 162 -9.15 -13.63 6.86
N LYS A 163 -7.89 -14.08 6.94
CA LYS A 163 -7.37 -15.15 6.09
C LYS A 163 -8.12 -16.46 6.33
N ARG A 164 -8.34 -16.84 7.59
CA ARG A 164 -9.03 -18.09 7.96
C ARG A 164 -10.47 -18.12 7.44
N THR A 165 -11.13 -16.97 7.45
CA THR A 165 -12.52 -16.79 7.00
C THR A 165 -12.62 -16.42 5.52
N LYS A 166 -11.51 -16.50 4.75
CA LYS A 166 -11.44 -16.11 3.33
C LYS A 166 -12.04 -14.72 3.04
N SER A 167 -11.86 -13.79 3.98
CA SER A 167 -12.46 -12.46 3.96
C SER A 167 -11.41 -11.35 3.82
N LEU A 168 -10.29 -11.61 3.13
CA LEU A 168 -9.19 -10.63 3.00
C LEU A 168 -9.55 -9.42 2.13
N GLN A 169 -10.58 -9.50 1.27
CA GLN A 169 -11.15 -8.30 0.62
C GLN A 169 -11.69 -7.31 1.67
N LEU A 170 -12.46 -7.80 2.64
CA LEU A 170 -12.97 -6.97 3.74
C LEU A 170 -11.83 -6.40 4.60
N PHE A 171 -10.75 -7.17 4.79
CA PHE A 171 -9.57 -6.66 5.48
C PHE A 171 -8.91 -5.50 4.72
N ALA A 172 -8.80 -5.59 3.39
CA ALA A 172 -8.29 -4.51 2.56
C ALA A 172 -9.18 -3.26 2.63
N GLU A 173 -10.51 -3.43 2.55
CA GLU A 173 -11.46 -2.33 2.72
C GLU A 173 -11.31 -1.64 4.07
N MET A 174 -11.09 -2.41 5.14
CA MET A 174 -10.84 -1.86 6.48
C MET A 174 -9.53 -1.06 6.56
N ILE A 175 -8.47 -1.49 5.88
CA ILE A 175 -7.21 -0.74 5.82
C ILE A 175 -7.39 0.56 5.04
N ILE A 176 -8.13 0.50 3.92
CA ILE A 176 -8.45 1.65 3.08
C ILE A 176 -9.27 2.68 3.87
N ASP A 177 -10.31 2.22 4.59
CA ASP A 177 -11.13 3.05 5.48
C ASP A 177 -10.50 3.23 6.87
N SER A 178 -9.28 3.76 6.89
CA SER A 178 -8.58 4.01 8.14
C SER A 178 -9.20 5.08 9.02
N LYS A 179 -10.10 5.91 8.49
CA LYS A 179 -10.85 6.86 9.32
C LYS A 179 -11.74 6.13 10.31
N THR A 180 -12.30 4.98 9.89
CA THR A 180 -13.16 4.14 10.70
C THR A 180 -12.37 3.13 11.54
N PHE A 181 -11.36 2.47 10.96
CA PHE A 181 -10.70 1.33 11.62
C PHE A 181 -9.30 1.60 12.16
N GLN A 182 -8.63 2.69 11.77
CA GLN A 182 -7.29 3.08 12.25
C GLN A 182 -6.27 1.92 12.33
N ILE A 183 -6.26 1.05 11.31
CA ILE A 183 -5.34 -0.10 11.22
C ILE A 183 -4.14 0.27 10.35
N PHE A 184 -2.92 0.06 10.89
CA PHE A 184 -1.66 0.34 10.21
C PHE A 184 -0.83 -0.96 10.07
N PRO A 185 -1.04 -1.73 8.99
CA PRO A 185 -0.33 -2.99 8.79
C PRO A 185 1.15 -2.79 8.45
N LYS A 186 1.96 -3.83 8.67
CA LYS A 186 3.34 -3.89 8.14
C LYS A 186 3.33 -4.18 6.63
N PRO A 187 4.41 -3.84 5.88
CA PRO A 187 4.47 -4.08 4.44
C PRO A 187 4.17 -5.53 4.06
N ASN A 188 4.71 -6.49 4.80
CA ASN A 188 4.49 -7.92 4.54
C ASN A 188 3.01 -8.36 4.64
N VAL A 189 2.21 -7.73 5.49
CA VAL A 189 0.76 -8.00 5.61
C VAL A 189 0.03 -7.41 4.41
N VAL A 190 0.42 -6.21 3.98
CA VAL A 190 -0.14 -5.55 2.79
C VAL A 190 0.18 -6.36 1.54
N THR A 191 1.43 -6.75 1.33
CA THR A 191 1.86 -7.59 0.21
C THR A 191 1.03 -8.87 0.15
N LYS A 192 0.92 -9.61 1.27
CA LYS A 192 0.13 -10.85 1.31
C LYS A 192 -1.36 -10.62 1.01
N THR A 193 -1.91 -9.50 1.47
CA THR A 193 -3.32 -9.15 1.22
C THR A 193 -3.55 -8.81 -0.25
N ILE A 194 -2.67 -8.01 -0.86
CA ILE A 194 -2.70 -7.69 -2.30
C ILE A 194 -2.58 -8.97 -3.14
N THR A 195 -1.57 -9.81 -2.86
CA THR A 195 -1.36 -11.08 -3.57
C THR A 195 -2.60 -11.96 -3.50
N TYR A 196 -3.23 -12.09 -2.33
CA TYR A 196 -4.45 -12.87 -2.16
C TYR A 196 -5.62 -12.31 -2.99
N ILE A 197 -5.86 -10.99 -2.93
CA ILE A 197 -6.97 -10.34 -3.65
C ILE A 197 -6.82 -10.51 -5.17
N ILE A 198 -5.60 -10.36 -5.68
CA ILE A 198 -5.32 -10.54 -7.10
C ILE A 198 -5.51 -12.01 -7.50
N LYS A 199 -4.93 -12.95 -6.74
CA LYS A 199 -4.93 -14.37 -7.06
C LYS A 199 -6.32 -15.01 -6.97
N GLU A 200 -7.01 -14.80 -5.85
CA GLU A 200 -8.24 -15.52 -5.53
C GLU A 200 -9.49 -14.82 -6.06
N HIS A 201 -9.45 -13.49 -6.16
CA HIS A 201 -10.63 -12.68 -6.52
C HIS A 201 -10.48 -11.89 -7.82
N GLN A 202 -9.26 -11.80 -8.38
CA GLN A 202 -8.96 -10.99 -9.58
C GLN A 202 -9.41 -9.52 -9.45
N ASP A 203 -9.52 -9.02 -8.21
CA ASP A 203 -9.95 -7.65 -7.94
C ASP A 203 -8.74 -6.72 -7.90
N HIS A 204 -8.22 -6.43 -9.10
CA HIS A 204 -7.06 -5.56 -9.28
C HIS A 204 -7.32 -4.14 -8.79
N GLN A 205 -8.56 -3.65 -8.86
CA GLN A 205 -8.89 -2.30 -8.44
C GLN A 205 -8.80 -2.14 -6.92
N LEU A 206 -9.34 -3.10 -6.16
CA LEU A 206 -9.20 -3.11 -4.71
C LEU A 206 -7.74 -3.22 -4.28
N ALA A 207 -6.95 -4.07 -4.96
CA ALA A 207 -5.52 -4.20 -4.72
C ALA A 207 -4.77 -2.88 -4.96
N ILE A 208 -5.07 -2.16 -6.06
CA ILE A 208 -4.48 -0.86 -6.38
C ILE A 208 -4.87 0.17 -5.30
N ASN A 209 -6.16 0.24 -4.94
CA ASN A 209 -6.65 1.15 -3.91
C ASN A 209 -5.98 0.92 -2.55
N LEU A 210 -5.79 -0.35 -2.17
CA LEU A 210 -5.08 -0.73 -0.95
C LEU A 210 -3.63 -0.24 -0.98
N LEU A 211 -2.94 -0.47 -2.09
CA LEU A 211 -1.54 -0.06 -2.26
C LEU A 211 -1.40 1.48 -2.19
N LEU A 212 -2.24 2.22 -2.92
CA LEU A 212 -2.26 3.69 -2.91
C LEU A 212 -2.54 4.25 -1.51
N ASN A 213 -3.51 3.66 -0.81
CA ASN A 213 -3.85 4.08 0.54
C ASN A 213 -2.73 3.78 1.55
N TYR A 214 -1.99 2.68 1.35
CA TYR A 214 -0.86 2.34 2.20
C TYR A 214 0.30 3.34 2.06
N GLN A 215 0.54 3.85 0.85
CA GLN A 215 1.59 4.86 0.61
C GLN A 215 1.35 6.19 1.28
N THR A 216 0.12 6.70 1.23
CA THR A 216 -0.16 8.02 1.82
C THR A 216 0.15 8.06 3.31
N LYS A 217 0.34 6.89 3.94
CA LYS A 217 0.63 6.69 5.35
C LYS A 217 2.08 6.29 5.65
N VAL A 218 2.86 5.84 4.67
CA VAL A 218 4.25 5.37 4.87
C VAL A 218 5.17 6.19 3.98
N GLU A 219 5.96 7.07 4.59
CA GLU A 219 6.96 7.89 3.89
C GLU A 219 8.01 7.01 3.19
N ILE A 220 8.03 7.12 1.86
CA ILE A 220 9.19 7.04 0.94
C ILE A 220 9.87 5.63 0.84
N ASN A 221 9.88 5.07 -0.38
CA ASN A 221 10.55 3.83 -0.84
C ASN A 221 9.85 2.46 -0.67
N SER A 222 8.56 2.40 -0.31
CA SER A 222 7.87 1.11 -0.09
C SER A 222 7.38 0.39 -1.36
N TYR A 223 7.24 1.06 -2.52
CA TYR A 223 6.59 0.51 -3.72
C TYR A 223 7.39 -0.54 -4.47
N ALA A 224 8.62 -0.21 -4.84
CA ALA A 224 9.51 -1.14 -5.51
C ALA A 224 9.67 -2.41 -4.67
N ASN A 225 9.74 -2.25 -3.34
CA ASN A 225 9.79 -3.34 -2.40
C ASN A 225 8.48 -4.15 -2.38
N ILE A 226 7.30 -3.52 -2.31
CA ILE A 226 6.01 -4.24 -2.31
C ILE A 226 5.81 -5.00 -3.63
N SER A 227 6.05 -4.37 -4.78
CA SER A 227 5.89 -4.99 -6.10
C SER A 227 6.83 -6.19 -6.27
N THR A 228 8.08 -6.05 -5.82
CA THR A 228 9.06 -7.14 -5.78
C THR A 228 8.59 -8.28 -4.87
N LEU A 229 8.13 -7.96 -3.66
CA LEU A 229 7.62 -8.95 -2.70
C LEU A 229 6.37 -9.68 -3.23
N ILE A 230 5.48 -9.00 -3.96
CA ILE A 230 4.32 -9.64 -4.61
C ILE A 230 4.81 -10.68 -5.63
N CYS A 231 5.78 -10.30 -6.47
CA CYS A 231 6.37 -11.20 -7.46
C CYS A 231 7.02 -12.42 -6.79
N GLU A 232 7.84 -12.20 -5.76
CA GLU A 232 8.52 -13.27 -5.01
C GLU A 232 7.55 -14.24 -4.34
N LEU A 233 6.45 -13.72 -3.76
CA LEU A 233 5.41 -14.57 -3.18
C LEU A 233 4.73 -15.45 -4.24
N LEU A 234 4.35 -14.88 -5.39
CA LEU A 234 3.73 -15.64 -6.48
C LEU A 234 4.69 -16.69 -7.05
N ILE A 235 5.96 -16.36 -7.25
CA ILE A 235 7.00 -17.31 -7.69
C ILE A 235 7.12 -18.47 -6.68
N LYS A 236 7.17 -18.16 -5.38
CA LYS A 236 7.25 -19.17 -4.31
C LYS A 236 6.02 -20.08 -4.30
N GLU A 237 4.85 -19.54 -4.60
CA GLU A 237 3.59 -20.27 -4.71
C GLU A 237 3.42 -20.99 -6.07
N LYS A 238 4.40 -20.86 -6.99
CA LYS A 238 4.39 -21.40 -8.36
C LYS A 238 3.27 -20.85 -9.24
N GLU A 239 2.76 -19.67 -8.92
CA GLU A 239 1.76 -18.96 -9.71
C GLU A 239 2.41 -18.22 -10.89
N PRO A 240 1.74 -18.14 -12.05
CA PRO A 240 2.23 -17.33 -13.16
C PRO A 240 2.20 -15.84 -12.81
N LEU A 241 3.18 -15.06 -13.25
CA LEU A 241 3.16 -13.61 -13.02
C LEU A 241 2.24 -12.85 -13.99
N SER A 242 1.67 -13.55 -14.98
CA SER A 242 0.65 -12.99 -15.88
C SER A 242 -0.60 -12.48 -15.16
N ILE A 243 -0.91 -13.00 -13.96
CA ILE A 243 -2.03 -12.49 -13.15
C ILE A 243 -1.83 -11.01 -12.76
N LEU A 244 -0.59 -10.52 -12.77
CA LEU A 244 -0.27 -9.15 -12.39
C LEU A 244 -0.41 -8.16 -13.56
N TYR A 245 -0.64 -8.61 -14.79
CA TYR A 245 -0.70 -7.72 -15.95
C TYR A 245 -1.77 -6.64 -15.82
N PRO A 246 -3.04 -6.97 -15.47
CA PRO A 246 -4.06 -5.94 -15.30
C PRO A 246 -3.76 -5.03 -14.09
N PHE A 247 -3.10 -5.55 -13.06
CA PHE A 247 -2.69 -4.75 -11.90
C PHE A 247 -1.67 -3.67 -12.30
N PHE A 248 -0.61 -4.02 -13.02
CA PHE A 248 0.41 -3.06 -13.43
C PHE A 248 -0.07 -2.10 -14.53
N GLN A 249 -0.91 -2.58 -15.45
CA GLN A 249 -1.47 -1.75 -16.53
C GLN A 249 -2.33 -0.59 -16.00
N ASN A 250 -3.06 -0.84 -14.91
CA ASN A 250 -3.98 0.11 -14.28
C ASN A 250 -3.36 0.89 -13.11
N LEU A 251 -2.13 0.56 -12.70
CA LEU A 251 -1.45 1.27 -11.62
C LEU A 251 -1.14 2.72 -12.06
N PRO A 252 -1.58 3.74 -11.31
CA PRO A 252 -1.36 5.13 -11.70
C PRO A 252 0.10 5.57 -11.50
N ARG A 253 0.55 6.50 -12.34
CA ARG A 253 1.82 7.22 -12.14
C ARG A 253 1.70 8.23 -11.00
N PRO A 254 2.79 8.59 -10.30
CA PRO A 254 4.21 8.29 -10.58
C PRO A 254 4.78 7.09 -9.80
N LEU A 255 3.99 6.03 -9.55
CA LEU A 255 4.45 4.92 -8.73
C LEU A 255 5.55 4.09 -9.41
N ASP A 256 6.76 4.08 -8.83
CA ASP A 256 7.84 3.19 -9.26
C ASP A 256 7.59 1.75 -8.78
N ILE A 257 7.33 0.85 -9.73
CA ILE A 257 7.17 -0.58 -9.47
C ILE A 257 8.51 -1.29 -9.21
N GLY A 258 9.63 -0.63 -9.48
CA GLY A 258 10.97 -1.14 -9.23
C GLY A 258 11.52 -2.05 -10.33
N LYS A 259 12.80 -1.87 -10.65
CA LYS A 259 13.54 -2.66 -11.64
C LYS A 259 13.54 -4.17 -11.40
N VAL A 260 13.48 -4.60 -10.13
CA VAL A 260 13.50 -6.02 -9.76
C VAL A 260 12.17 -6.69 -10.12
N ALA A 261 11.04 -6.04 -9.83
CA ALA A 261 9.72 -6.53 -10.23
C ALA A 261 9.60 -6.63 -11.76
N ILE A 262 10.05 -5.61 -12.49
CA ILE A 262 10.10 -5.63 -13.96
C ILE A 262 10.88 -6.86 -14.46
N LYS A 263 12.06 -7.12 -13.90
CA LYS A 263 12.87 -8.31 -14.27
C LYS A 263 12.14 -9.61 -13.98
N TYR A 264 11.50 -9.77 -12.82
CA TYR A 264 10.75 -10.98 -12.50
C TYR A 264 9.63 -11.24 -13.51
N ILE A 265 8.81 -10.21 -13.77
CA ILE A 265 7.66 -10.33 -14.68
C ILE A 265 8.11 -10.67 -16.09
N LEU A 266 9.13 -9.99 -16.61
CA LEU A 266 9.63 -10.23 -17.97
C LEU A 266 10.30 -11.60 -18.10
N ARG A 267 11.05 -12.05 -17.10
CA ARG A 267 11.68 -13.39 -17.11
C ARG A 267 10.65 -14.52 -17.12
N ASP A 268 9.63 -14.42 -16.28
CA ASP A 268 8.50 -15.38 -16.28
C ASP A 268 7.77 -15.35 -17.63
N ALA A 269 7.50 -14.14 -18.15
CA ALA A 269 6.79 -13.96 -19.42
C ALA A 269 7.55 -14.54 -20.62
N MET A 270 8.88 -14.40 -20.69
CA MET A 270 9.69 -14.99 -21.75
C MET A 270 9.62 -16.51 -21.73
N VAL A 271 9.71 -17.13 -20.55
CA VAL A 271 9.62 -18.59 -20.38
C VAL A 271 8.23 -19.12 -20.75
N ARG A 272 7.18 -18.36 -20.46
CA ARG A 272 5.77 -18.73 -20.71
C ARG A 272 5.23 -18.30 -22.06
N GLY A 273 6.01 -17.56 -22.85
CA GLY A 273 5.59 -17.06 -24.17
C GLY A 273 4.57 -15.91 -24.12
N THR A 274 4.50 -15.15 -23.02
CA THR A 274 3.61 -13.99 -22.82
C THR A 274 4.37 -12.66 -22.74
N ALA A 275 5.58 -12.61 -23.31
CA ALA A 275 6.48 -11.47 -23.25
C ALA A 275 5.85 -10.19 -23.86
N LYS A 276 5.02 -10.34 -24.91
CA LYS A 276 4.33 -9.23 -25.55
C LYS A 276 3.35 -8.55 -24.61
N GLU A 277 2.50 -9.35 -23.96
CA GLU A 277 1.48 -8.89 -23.02
C GLU A 277 2.12 -8.24 -21.79
N ALA A 278 3.22 -8.83 -21.29
CA ALA A 278 4.00 -8.26 -20.20
C ALA A 278 4.57 -6.88 -20.55
N LEU A 279 5.18 -6.73 -21.73
CA LEU A 279 5.72 -5.46 -22.20
C LEU A 279 4.64 -4.40 -22.37
N GLN A 280 3.47 -4.77 -22.90
CA GLN A 280 2.34 -3.86 -23.02
C GLN A 280 1.85 -3.37 -21.64
N SER A 281 1.72 -4.30 -20.70
CA SER A 281 1.27 -4.02 -19.33
C SER A 281 2.25 -3.14 -18.54
N LEU A 282 3.55 -3.30 -18.79
CA LEU A 282 4.62 -2.56 -18.11
C LEU A 282 5.08 -1.30 -18.85
N SER A 283 4.56 -1.02 -20.04
CA SER A 283 5.03 0.05 -20.94
C SER A 283 5.15 1.41 -20.25
N LYS A 284 4.12 1.82 -19.50
CA LYS A 284 4.09 3.08 -18.74
C LYS A 284 5.14 3.13 -17.64
N HIS A 285 5.57 2.01 -17.10
CA HIS A 285 6.54 1.95 -16.01
C HIS A 285 7.98 1.90 -16.56
N ILE A 286 8.20 1.13 -17.63
CA ILE A 286 9.50 1.05 -18.32
C ILE A 286 9.94 2.42 -18.85
N ILE A 287 9.03 3.17 -19.48
CA ILE A 287 9.34 4.48 -20.06
C ILE A 287 9.70 5.50 -18.96
N ALA A 288 8.95 5.51 -17.86
CA ALA A 288 9.15 6.49 -16.78
C ALA A 288 10.51 6.30 -16.10
N SER A 289 10.89 5.07 -15.78
CA SER A 289 12.20 4.79 -15.19
C SER A 289 13.33 5.24 -16.12
N GLN A 290 13.24 5.02 -17.44
CA GLN A 290 14.27 5.46 -18.39
C GLN A 290 14.50 6.99 -18.39
N THR A 291 13.47 7.78 -18.10
CA THR A 291 13.57 9.26 -18.08
C THR A 291 14.07 9.82 -16.75
N GLU A 292 13.86 9.11 -15.64
CA GLU A 292 14.19 9.59 -14.29
C GLU A 292 15.52 9.01 -13.77
N GLU A 293 15.72 7.69 -13.89
CA GLU A 293 16.93 7.00 -13.50
C GLU A 293 17.22 5.83 -14.48
N PRO A 294 18.29 5.90 -15.28
CA PRO A 294 18.56 4.89 -16.28
C PRO A 294 18.73 3.50 -15.64
N PHE A 295 18.08 2.49 -16.22
CA PHE A 295 18.15 1.11 -15.74
C PHE A 295 19.59 0.57 -15.76
N ASP A 296 19.93 -0.33 -14.82
CA ASP A 296 21.18 -1.09 -14.88
C ASP A 296 21.23 -2.03 -16.10
N SER A 297 22.44 -2.38 -16.53
CA SER A 297 22.71 -3.19 -17.73
C SER A 297 21.93 -4.51 -17.75
N HIS A 298 21.76 -5.18 -16.60
CA HIS A 298 20.97 -6.42 -16.51
C HIS A 298 19.47 -6.18 -16.73
N THR A 299 18.93 -5.08 -16.21
CA THR A 299 17.52 -4.72 -16.39
C THR A 299 17.26 -4.31 -17.83
N GLN A 300 18.16 -3.52 -18.43
CA GLN A 300 18.10 -3.18 -19.86
C GLN A 300 18.16 -4.43 -20.74
N ALA A 301 19.12 -5.33 -20.49
CA ALA A 301 19.26 -6.60 -21.21
C ALA A 301 18.00 -7.46 -21.11
N THR A 302 17.35 -7.51 -19.94
CA THR A 302 16.11 -8.26 -19.73
C THR A 302 14.95 -7.67 -20.55
N ILE A 303 14.83 -6.34 -20.60
CA ILE A 303 13.81 -5.64 -21.41
C ILE A 303 14.03 -5.91 -22.90
N ILE A 304 15.28 -5.82 -23.36
CA ILE A 304 15.63 -6.06 -24.77
C ILE A 304 15.36 -7.52 -25.15
N ALA A 305 15.79 -8.48 -24.32
CA ALA A 305 15.52 -9.90 -24.54
C ALA A 305 14.01 -10.19 -24.64
N ALA A 306 13.19 -9.58 -23.77
CA ALA A 306 11.74 -9.72 -23.83
C ALA A 306 11.15 -9.13 -25.12
N LYS A 307 11.67 -7.99 -25.61
CA LYS A 307 11.25 -7.41 -26.90
C LYS A 307 11.61 -8.33 -28.07
N ILE A 308 12.81 -8.90 -28.07
CA ILE A 308 13.25 -9.86 -29.11
C ILE A 308 12.32 -11.07 -29.15
N ILE A 309 11.96 -11.62 -27.99
CA ILE A 309 11.11 -12.81 -27.90
C ILE A 309 9.63 -12.50 -28.18
N GLY A 310 9.12 -11.37 -27.68
CA GLY A 310 7.68 -11.08 -27.64
C GLY A 310 7.14 -10.25 -28.81
N CYS A 311 7.95 -9.40 -29.43
CA CYS A 311 7.46 -8.48 -30.46
C CYS A 311 7.71 -9.01 -31.89
N PRO A 312 6.92 -8.65 -32.91
CA PRO A 312 7.27 -8.89 -34.31
C PRO A 312 8.50 -8.07 -34.74
N VAL A 313 9.26 -8.59 -35.72
CA VAL A 313 10.58 -8.06 -36.13
C VAL A 313 10.55 -6.56 -36.45
N GLU A 314 9.50 -6.06 -37.10
CA GLU A 314 9.40 -4.63 -37.45
C GLU A 314 9.26 -3.72 -36.22
N SER A 315 8.73 -4.25 -35.10
CA SER A 315 8.54 -3.53 -33.84
C SER A 315 9.64 -3.79 -32.80
N ARG A 316 10.58 -4.69 -33.10
CA ARG A 316 11.73 -5.00 -32.23
C ARG A 316 12.78 -3.90 -32.24
N PHE A 317 12.77 -3.01 -33.24
CA PHE A 317 13.77 -1.98 -33.44
C PHE A 317 13.12 -0.60 -33.44
N ASP A 318 12.89 -0.08 -32.23
CA ASP A 318 12.95 1.36 -32.06
C ASP A 318 14.43 1.76 -32.19
N GLN A 319 14.76 2.87 -32.86
CA GLN A 319 16.15 3.38 -33.00
C GLN A 319 16.91 3.42 -31.66
N SER A 320 16.18 3.44 -30.54
CA SER A 320 16.72 3.40 -29.18
C SER A 320 17.48 2.11 -28.83
N ILE A 321 17.07 0.92 -29.32
CA ILE A 321 17.67 -0.37 -28.90
C ILE A 321 19.02 -0.58 -29.58
N THR A 322 19.07 -0.38 -30.90
CA THR A 322 20.33 -0.42 -31.66
C THR A 322 21.30 0.61 -31.09
N SER A 323 20.85 1.84 -30.85
CA SER A 323 21.66 2.89 -30.25
C SER A 323 22.15 2.56 -28.83
N GLN A 324 21.37 1.83 -28.03
CA GLN A 324 21.79 1.38 -26.69
C GLN A 324 22.85 0.27 -26.78
N MET A 325 22.67 -0.69 -27.68
CA MET A 325 23.64 -1.78 -27.89
C MET A 325 24.98 -1.27 -28.45
N THR A 326 24.96 -0.23 -29.29
CA THR A 326 26.17 0.42 -29.79
C THR A 326 26.88 1.27 -28.72
N LYS A 327 26.13 1.86 -27.78
CA LYS A 327 26.70 2.67 -26.69
C LYS A 327 27.25 1.84 -25.52
N SER A 328 26.72 0.63 -25.32
CA SER A 328 27.06 -0.25 -24.20
C SER A 328 27.24 -1.70 -24.69
N PRO A 329 28.39 -2.03 -25.30
CA PRO A 329 28.66 -3.36 -25.83
C PRO A 329 28.59 -4.47 -24.77
N GLU A 330 28.78 -4.15 -23.49
CA GLU A 330 28.64 -5.05 -22.35
C GLU A 330 27.21 -5.59 -22.14
N ILE A 331 26.18 -4.95 -22.71
CA ILE A 331 24.79 -5.41 -22.63
C ILE A 331 24.55 -6.61 -23.56
N ALA A 332 25.29 -6.69 -24.66
CA ALA A 332 25.14 -7.71 -25.69
C ALA A 332 25.26 -9.16 -25.15
N PRO A 333 26.31 -9.53 -24.38
CA PRO A 333 26.40 -10.86 -23.78
C PRO A 333 25.29 -11.13 -22.76
N LEU A 334 24.83 -10.11 -22.03
CA LEU A 334 23.73 -10.25 -21.05
C LEU A 334 22.39 -10.54 -21.73
N ILE A 335 22.14 -9.96 -22.92
CA ILE A 335 20.94 -10.26 -23.72
C ILE A 335 20.96 -11.74 -24.10
N ILE A 336 22.09 -12.22 -24.63
CA ILE A 336 22.27 -13.62 -25.03
C ILE A 336 22.02 -14.53 -23.82
N GLU A 337 22.59 -14.22 -22.66
CA GLU A 337 22.40 -14.97 -21.42
C GLU A 337 20.91 -15.05 -21.01
N GLN A 338 20.18 -13.93 -21.04
CA GLN A 338 18.75 -13.93 -20.70
C GLN A 338 17.91 -14.78 -21.68
N ILE A 339 18.23 -14.69 -22.98
CA ILE A 339 17.57 -15.46 -24.04
C ILE A 339 17.85 -16.96 -23.88
N GLN A 340 19.10 -17.34 -23.64
CA GLN A 340 19.49 -18.73 -23.41
C GLN A 340 18.79 -19.30 -22.18
N LYS A 341 18.75 -18.54 -21.07
CA LYS A 341 18.01 -18.92 -19.85
C LYS A 341 16.52 -19.10 -20.13
N ALA A 342 15.91 -18.23 -20.93
CA ALA A 342 14.49 -18.37 -21.29
C ALA A 342 14.24 -19.64 -22.14
N SER A 343 15.13 -19.93 -23.09
CA SER A 343 15.04 -21.12 -23.96
C SER A 343 15.27 -22.44 -23.21
N GLN A 344 16.20 -22.46 -22.24
CA GLN A 344 16.47 -23.64 -21.41
C GLN A 344 15.32 -23.92 -20.44
N ASN A 345 14.71 -22.88 -19.87
CA ASN A 345 13.64 -23.00 -18.88
C ASN A 345 12.23 -22.98 -19.49
N SER A 346 12.09 -22.93 -20.81
CA SER A 346 10.79 -22.85 -21.49
C SER A 346 9.88 -24.02 -21.11
N ILE A 347 8.61 -23.74 -20.81
CA ILE A 347 7.64 -24.77 -20.45
C ILE A 347 7.33 -25.62 -21.71
N PRO A 348 7.38 -26.97 -21.64
CA PRO A 348 7.26 -27.84 -22.82
C PRO A 348 5.93 -27.70 -23.59
N GLU A 349 4.85 -27.30 -22.92
CA GLU A 349 3.48 -27.39 -23.43
C GLU A 349 3.09 -26.28 -24.43
N THR A 350 3.92 -25.24 -24.63
CA THR A 350 3.50 -24.03 -25.36
C THR A 350 4.12 -23.81 -26.75
N ASN A 351 4.85 -24.79 -27.32
CA ASN A 351 5.73 -24.56 -28.49
C ASN A 351 6.69 -23.35 -28.27
N SER A 352 6.90 -22.94 -27.01
CA SER A 352 7.62 -21.71 -26.69
C SER A 352 9.10 -21.81 -27.04
N LYS A 353 9.70 -23.00 -26.91
CA LYS A 353 11.12 -23.21 -27.25
C LYS A 353 11.41 -22.93 -28.72
N ASP A 354 10.57 -23.43 -29.63
CA ASP A 354 10.75 -23.23 -31.06
C ASP A 354 10.39 -21.80 -31.48
N LYS A 355 9.38 -21.18 -30.84
CA LYS A 355 9.08 -19.75 -31.04
C LYS A 355 10.22 -18.84 -30.56
N ILE A 356 10.84 -19.17 -29.42
CA ILE A 356 12.01 -18.46 -28.90
C ILE A 356 13.18 -18.63 -29.88
N LYS A 357 13.49 -19.86 -30.31
CA LYS A 357 14.52 -20.14 -31.31
C LYS A 357 14.27 -19.41 -32.64
N GLN A 358 13.04 -19.41 -33.15
CA GLN A 358 12.69 -18.68 -34.37
C GLN A 358 12.83 -17.17 -34.17
N SER A 359 12.37 -16.63 -33.05
CA SER A 359 12.49 -15.20 -32.76
C SER A 359 13.94 -14.74 -32.63
N ILE A 360 14.80 -15.57 -32.05
CA ILE A 360 16.25 -15.43 -32.03
C ILE A 360 16.78 -15.44 -33.48
N GLN A 361 16.49 -16.49 -34.24
CA GLN A 361 16.97 -16.66 -35.62
C GLN A 361 16.58 -15.47 -36.49
N ASP A 362 15.33 -15.00 -36.40
CA ASP A 362 14.80 -13.86 -37.14
C ASP A 362 15.49 -12.55 -36.75
N TYR A 363 15.83 -12.38 -35.46
CA TYR A 363 16.57 -11.23 -34.98
C TYR A 363 18.01 -11.22 -35.53
N TYR A 364 18.67 -12.38 -35.56
CA TYR A 364 20.06 -12.51 -35.98
C TYR A 364 20.28 -12.53 -37.50
N THR A 365 19.34 -13.08 -38.27
CA THR A 365 19.43 -13.14 -39.73
C THR A 365 19.12 -11.81 -40.41
N LYS A 366 18.22 -10.99 -39.84
CA LYS A 366 17.76 -9.78 -40.52
C LYS A 366 18.53 -8.51 -40.17
N ASN A 367 19.06 -8.34 -38.94
CA ASN A 367 19.48 -7.00 -38.48
C ASN A 367 20.55 -6.95 -37.36
N THR A 368 21.48 -7.91 -37.23
CA THR A 368 22.55 -7.82 -36.19
C THR A 368 23.80 -7.09 -36.69
N PRO A 369 24.43 -6.22 -35.86
CA PRO A 369 25.82 -5.83 -36.05
C PRO A 369 26.74 -7.06 -36.05
N ALA A 370 27.77 -7.06 -36.90
CA ALA A 370 28.66 -8.21 -37.11
C ALA A 370 29.33 -8.73 -35.83
N GLU A 371 29.56 -7.86 -34.84
CA GLU A 371 30.16 -8.19 -33.54
C GLU A 371 29.32 -9.15 -32.68
N LEU A 372 28.01 -9.19 -32.89
CA LEU A 372 27.09 -10.09 -32.17
C LEU A 372 26.89 -11.43 -32.87
N GLN A 373 27.06 -11.47 -34.19
CA GLN A 373 26.98 -12.71 -34.95
C GLN A 373 28.17 -13.63 -34.63
N SER A 374 29.36 -13.06 -34.39
CA SER A 374 30.57 -13.81 -34.03
C SER A 374 30.51 -14.44 -32.63
N LEU A 375 29.88 -13.76 -31.66
CA LEU A 375 29.72 -14.24 -30.28
C LEU A 375 28.71 -15.40 -30.14
N LEU A 376 27.80 -15.57 -31.10
CA LEU A 376 26.78 -16.62 -31.09
C LEU A 376 27.11 -17.82 -31.94
N SER A 377 28.02 -17.66 -32.91
CA SER A 377 28.54 -18.76 -33.74
C SER A 377 29.72 -19.49 -33.07
N SER A 378 30.11 -19.07 -31.86
CA SER A 378 31.18 -19.65 -31.05
C SER A 378 30.70 -20.52 -29.88
N ASN A 379 29.42 -20.89 -29.85
CA ASN A 379 28.82 -21.94 -29.01
C ASN A 379 27.85 -22.77 -29.86
#